data_AF-A0A060Y5L6-F1
#
_entry.id   AF-A0A060Y5L6-F1
#
_cell.length_a   1.000
_cell.length_b   1.000
_cell.length_c   1.000
_cell.angle_alpha   90.00
_cell.angle_beta   90.00
_cell.angle_gamma   90.00
#
_symmetry.space_group_name_H-M   'P 1'
#
loop_
_entity.id
_entity.type
_entity.pdbx_description
1 polymer ?
#
loop_
_entity_poly.entity_id
_entity_poly.type
_entity_poly.pdbx_seq_one_letter_code
_entity_poly.pdbx_strand_id
1 'polypeptide(L)'
;MDEHRLKLQKEVETQANNAYIELEKLAKRHTIHCEKEMKTMSSDEKKFQQQIVSQQKKELTTFLDNQKKQYKLCKEKMKEEMNEDHHTTKKEKQERLSKHKENLQHSQAEEEAQVLSQQRVFYDRNCRGFKRKVMIKRHALEQEQIREVLDIV
;
A
#
# COMPACT_ATOMS: atom_id res chain seq x y z
N MET A 1 62.55 32.67 -1.91
CA MET A 1 62.07 31.33 -2.37
C MET A 1 61.37 30.57 -1.24
N ASP A 2 61.97 30.45 -0.05
CA ASP A 2 61.33 29.74 1.08
C ASP A 2 60.07 30.42 1.64
N GLU A 3 60.03 31.76 1.69
CA GLU A 3 58.87 32.50 2.19
C GLU A 3 57.63 32.34 1.28
N HIS A 4 57.83 32.37 -0.03
CA HIS A 4 56.75 32.14 -1.00
C HIS A 4 56.23 30.70 -0.93
N ARG A 5 57.12 29.71 -0.75
CA ARG A 5 56.75 28.31 -0.53
C ARG A 5 55.93 28.15 0.74
N LEU A 6 56.35 28.78 1.83
CA LEU A 6 55.66 28.74 3.12
C LEU A 6 54.28 29.42 3.04
N LYS A 7 54.17 30.53 2.33
CA LYS A 7 52.89 31.21 2.11
C LYS A 7 51.91 30.33 1.33
N LEU A 8 52.36 29.72 0.24
CA LEU A 8 51.55 28.79 -0.55
C LEU A 8 51.09 27.58 0.27
N GLN A 9 51.97 27.02 1.11
CA GLN A 9 51.62 25.92 2.00
C GLN A 9 50.48 26.31 2.96
N LYS A 10 50.57 27.49 3.59
CA LYS A 10 49.52 28.00 4.49
C LYS A 10 48.19 28.22 3.77
N GLU A 11 48.22 28.70 2.52
CA GLU A 11 47.00 28.90 1.72
C GLU A 11 46.33 27.56 1.40
N VAL A 12 47.10 26.54 1.00
CA VAL A 12 46.58 25.18 0.77
C VAL A 12 46.00 24.57 2.04
N GLU A 13 46.72 24.66 3.17
CA GLU A 13 46.24 24.18 4.47
C GLU A 13 44.95 24.90 4.89
N THR A 14 44.85 26.21 4.64
CA THR A 14 43.64 26.99 4.94
C THR A 14 42.47 26.55 4.07
N GLN A 15 42.68 26.36 2.76
CA GLN A 15 41.65 25.87 1.84
C GLN A 15 41.17 24.46 2.23
N ALA A 16 42.10 23.55 2.55
CA ALA A 16 41.79 22.21 3.00
C ALA A 16 40.96 22.21 4.30
N ASN A 17 41.33 23.05 5.28
CA ASN A 17 40.58 23.20 6.52
C ASN A 17 39.17 23.76 6.29
N ASN A 18 39.03 24.75 5.39
CA ASN A 18 37.73 25.31 5.04
C ASN A 18 36.83 24.27 4.38
N ALA A 19 37.35 23.53 3.39
CA ALA A 19 36.62 22.45 2.73
C ALA A 19 36.18 21.38 3.73
N TYR A 20 37.05 20.99 4.67
CA TYR A 20 36.70 20.04 5.73
C TYR A 20 35.52 20.52 6.60
N ILE A 21 35.54 21.78 7.04
CA ILE A 21 34.46 22.36 7.85
C ILE A 21 33.15 22.42 7.06
N GLU A 22 33.22 22.76 5.77
CA GLU A 22 32.05 22.79 4.89
C GLU A 22 31.46 21.40 4.67
N LEU A 23 32.30 20.38 4.46
CA LEU A 23 31.89 18.98 4.37
C LEU A 23 31.22 18.50 5.66
N GLU A 24 31.74 18.85 6.84
CA GLU A 24 31.14 18.46 8.12
C GLU A 24 29.75 19.10 8.30
N LYS A 25 29.62 20.38 7.95
CA LYS A 25 28.32 21.08 7.97
C LYS A 25 27.35 20.47 6.97
N LEU A 26 27.82 20.13 5.78
CA LEU A 26 27.03 19.50 4.73
C LEU A 26 26.50 18.13 5.19
N ALA A 27 27.38 17.27 5.72
CA ALA A 27 27.02 15.95 6.22
C ALA A 27 25.95 16.00 7.33
N LYS A 28 26.05 16.98 8.25
CA LYS A 28 25.03 17.22 9.27
C LYS A 28 23.68 17.61 8.65
N ARG A 29 23.67 18.50 7.65
CA ARG A 29 22.43 18.88 6.93
C ARG A 29 21.82 17.68 6.21
N HIS A 30 22.63 16.88 5.51
CA HIS A 30 22.18 15.68 4.79
C HIS A 30 21.53 14.67 5.73
N THR A 31 22.16 14.39 6.88
CA THR A 31 21.60 13.48 7.89
C THR A 31 20.22 13.94 8.36
N ILE A 32 20.08 15.21 8.76
CA ILE A 32 18.81 15.78 9.22
C ILE A 32 17.74 15.73 8.13
N HIS A 33 18.11 16.03 6.88
CA HIS A 33 17.18 15.98 5.75
C HIS A 33 16.70 14.56 5.47
N CYS A 34 17.62 13.59 5.40
CA CYS A 34 17.29 12.18 5.21
C CYS A 34 16.36 11.65 6.30
N GLU A 35 16.61 11.97 7.57
CA GLU A 35 15.75 11.56 8.68
C GLU A 35 14.33 12.13 8.57
N LYS A 36 14.21 13.40 8.19
CA LYS A 36 12.90 14.04 7.97
C LYS A 36 12.15 13.38 6.82
N GLU A 37 12.81 13.19 5.68
CA GLU A 37 12.21 12.54 4.52
C GLU A 37 11.77 11.10 4.83
N MET A 38 12.61 10.31 5.51
CA MET A 38 12.27 8.94 5.92
C MET A 38 11.03 8.89 6.84
N LYS A 39 10.92 9.83 7.79
CA LYS A 39 9.75 9.93 8.67
C LYS A 39 8.49 10.29 7.88
N THR A 40 8.58 11.27 6.98
CA THR A 40 7.47 11.67 6.11
C THR A 40 7.01 10.50 5.24
N MET A 41 7.94 9.84 4.56
CA MET A 41 7.66 8.67 3.71
C MET A 41 6.99 7.53 4.48
N SER A 42 7.45 7.23 5.69
CA SER A 42 6.83 6.20 6.54
C SER A 42 5.41 6.57 6.96
N SER A 43 5.17 7.84 7.28
CA SER A 43 3.83 8.34 7.61
C SER A 43 2.89 8.25 6.42
N ASP A 44 3.35 8.66 5.25
CA ASP A 44 2.58 8.61 4.01
C ASP A 44 2.29 7.17 3.57
N GLU A 45 3.23 6.23 3.78
CA GLU A 45 3.00 4.81 3.54
C GLU A 45 1.87 4.28 4.41
N LYS A 46 1.88 4.60 5.72
CA LYS A 46 0.82 4.18 6.65
C LYS A 46 -0.53 4.75 6.25
N LYS A 47 -0.60 6.05 5.92
CA LYS A 47 -1.85 6.69 5.46
C LYS A 47 -2.38 6.04 4.19
N PHE A 48 -1.49 5.77 3.22
CA PHE A 48 -1.85 5.12 1.97
C PHE A 48 -2.40 3.70 2.21
N GLN A 49 -1.73 2.89 3.02
CA GLN A 49 -2.19 1.56 3.39
C GLN A 49 -3.54 1.61 4.11
N GLN A 50 -3.70 2.54 5.06
CA GLN A 50 -4.94 2.70 5.82
C GLN A 50 -6.11 3.12 4.91
N GLN A 51 -5.88 4.00 3.95
CA GLN A 51 -6.88 4.40 2.97
C GLN A 51 -7.37 3.20 2.14
N ILE A 52 -6.44 2.37 1.64
CA ILE A 52 -6.79 1.15 0.89
C ILE A 52 -7.64 0.22 1.75
N VAL A 53 -7.19 -0.09 2.96
CA VAL A 53 -7.88 -1.02 3.86
C VAL A 53 -9.26 -0.48 4.26
N SER A 54 -9.38 0.83 4.53
CA SER A 54 -10.65 1.47 4.85
C SER A 54 -11.65 1.36 3.70
N GLN A 55 -11.20 1.62 2.47
CA GLN A 55 -12.03 1.49 1.27
C GLN A 55 -12.45 0.02 1.04
N GLN A 56 -11.51 -0.92 1.12
CA GLN A 56 -11.78 -2.36 0.97
C GLN A 56 -12.79 -2.86 2.01
N LYS A 57 -12.68 -2.41 3.27
CA LYS A 57 -13.64 -2.74 4.33
C LYS A 57 -15.02 -2.20 4.03
N LYS A 58 -15.14 -0.95 3.53
CA LYS A 58 -16.42 -0.35 3.16
C LYS A 58 -17.08 -1.11 2.01
N GLU A 59 -16.31 -1.44 0.98
CA GLU A 59 -16.79 -2.23 -0.17
C GLU A 59 -17.23 -3.63 0.25
N LEU A 60 -16.45 -4.30 1.12
CA LEU A 60 -16.79 -5.63 1.63
C LEU A 60 -18.07 -5.61 2.46
N THR A 61 -18.24 -4.65 3.37
CA THR A 61 -19.50 -4.50 4.14
C THR A 61 -20.69 -4.32 3.20
N THR A 62 -20.55 -3.45 2.19
CA THR A 62 -21.60 -3.20 1.20
C THR A 62 -21.94 -4.47 0.41
N PHE A 63 -20.91 -5.22 0.01
CA PHE A 63 -21.05 -6.49 -0.70
C PHE A 63 -21.82 -7.53 0.15
N LEU A 64 -21.43 -7.71 1.41
CA LEU A 64 -22.08 -8.65 2.32
C LEU A 64 -23.55 -8.28 2.62
N ASP A 65 -23.84 -6.99 2.76
CA ASP A 65 -25.21 -6.52 2.96
C ASP A 65 -26.08 -6.76 1.73
N ASN A 66 -25.52 -6.59 0.53
CA ASN A 66 -26.20 -6.93 -0.71
C ASN A 66 -26.43 -8.45 -0.82
N GLN A 67 -25.43 -9.27 -0.48
CA GLN A 67 -25.52 -10.72 -0.47
C GLN A 67 -26.65 -11.22 0.46
N LYS A 68 -26.77 -10.64 1.66
CA LYS A 68 -27.87 -10.94 2.60
C LYS A 68 -29.25 -10.60 2.02
N LYS A 69 -29.38 -9.44 1.35
CA LYS A 69 -30.64 -9.03 0.70
C LYS A 69 -31.01 -9.99 -0.44
N GLN A 70 -30.05 -10.32 -1.30
CA GLN A 70 -30.24 -11.27 -2.40
C GLN A 70 -30.62 -12.65 -1.88
N TYR A 71 -29.96 -13.13 -0.82
CA TYR A 71 -30.31 -14.40 -0.18
C TYR A 71 -31.76 -14.42 0.30
N LYS A 72 -32.22 -13.34 0.95
CA LYS A 72 -33.60 -13.23 1.42
C LYS A 72 -34.60 -13.28 0.26
N LEU A 73 -34.38 -12.47 -0.79
CA LEU A 73 -35.23 -12.42 -1.98
C LEU A 73 -35.28 -13.76 -2.70
N CYS A 74 -34.12 -14.39 -2.93
CA CYS A 74 -34.03 -15.67 -3.62
C CYS A 74 -34.73 -16.77 -2.83
N LYS A 75 -34.56 -16.79 -1.50
CA LYS A 75 -35.26 -17.72 -0.60
C LYS A 75 -36.78 -17.53 -0.59
N GLU A 76 -37.28 -16.30 -0.62
CA GLU A 76 -38.72 -16.00 -0.70
C GLU A 76 -39.29 -16.45 -2.04
N LYS A 77 -38.65 -16.07 -3.15
CA LYS A 77 -39.06 -16.47 -4.50
C LYS A 77 -39.11 -17.99 -4.69
N MET A 78 -38.10 -18.71 -4.20
CA MET A 78 -38.10 -20.18 -4.24
C MET A 78 -39.26 -20.82 -3.49
N LYS A 79 -39.65 -20.25 -2.35
CA LYS A 79 -40.78 -20.77 -1.57
C LYS A 79 -42.09 -20.58 -2.32
N GLU A 80 -42.25 -19.44 -2.99
CA GLU A 80 -43.41 -19.15 -3.84
C GLU A 80 -43.47 -20.13 -5.02
N GLU A 81 -42.37 -20.27 -5.78
CA GLU A 81 -42.28 -21.22 -6.91
C GLU A 81 -42.58 -22.67 -6.49
N MET A 82 -42.09 -23.12 -5.33
CA MET A 82 -42.38 -24.46 -4.80
C MET A 82 -43.82 -24.63 -4.27
N ASN A 83 -44.48 -23.56 -3.85
CA ASN A 83 -45.89 -23.62 -3.46
C ASN A 83 -46.81 -23.78 -4.68
N GLU A 84 -46.47 -23.14 -5.80
CA GLU A 84 -47.23 -23.21 -7.05
C GLU A 84 -47.11 -24.57 -7.77
N ASP A 85 -46.03 -25.32 -7.55
CA ASP A 85 -45.83 -26.63 -8.15
C ASP A 85 -46.69 -27.72 -7.47
N HIS A 86 -47.89 -28.00 -7.99
CA HIS A 86 -48.82 -28.98 -7.40
C HIS A 86 -48.49 -30.45 -7.72
N HIS A 87 -47.49 -30.71 -8.56
CA HIS A 87 -47.16 -32.05 -9.03
C HIS A 87 -45.99 -32.71 -8.28
N THR A 88 -45.30 -31.97 -7.41
CA THR A 88 -44.18 -32.48 -6.61
C THR A 88 -44.58 -32.86 -5.19
N THR A 89 -44.01 -33.97 -4.69
CA THR A 89 -44.32 -34.44 -3.33
C THR A 89 -43.70 -33.54 -2.27
N LYS A 90 -44.26 -33.53 -1.06
CA LYS A 90 -43.75 -32.72 0.07
C LYS A 90 -42.27 -33.01 0.38
N LYS A 91 -41.83 -34.27 0.25
CA LYS A 91 -40.45 -34.70 0.49
C LYS A 91 -39.50 -34.12 -0.58
N GLU A 92 -39.87 -34.20 -1.85
CA GLU A 92 -39.07 -33.67 -2.95
C GLU A 92 -38.95 -32.14 -2.89
N LYS A 93 -40.04 -31.43 -2.54
CA LYS A 93 -40.01 -29.97 -2.33
C LYS A 93 -39.03 -29.58 -1.24
N GLN A 94 -39.02 -30.32 -0.12
CA GLN A 94 -38.12 -30.05 1.00
C GLN A 94 -36.65 -30.30 0.63
N GLU A 95 -36.37 -31.39 -0.09
CA GLU A 95 -35.03 -31.71 -0.56
C GLU A 95 -34.50 -30.68 -1.57
N ARG A 96 -35.33 -30.29 -2.54
CA ARG A 96 -34.99 -29.24 -3.52
C ARG A 96 -34.69 -27.90 -2.84
N LEU A 97 -35.51 -27.50 -1.87
CA LEU A 97 -35.30 -26.27 -1.11
C LEU A 97 -33.99 -26.31 -0.31
N SER A 98 -33.68 -27.45 0.31
CA SER A 98 -32.43 -27.64 1.06
C SER A 98 -31.21 -27.53 0.16
N LYS A 99 -31.21 -28.28 -0.96
CA LYS A 99 -30.11 -28.29 -1.92
C LYS A 99 -29.86 -26.92 -2.53
N HIS A 100 -30.91 -26.19 -2.88
CA HIS A 100 -30.73 -24.84 -3.43
C HIS A 100 -30.18 -23.86 -2.39
N LYS A 101 -30.63 -23.95 -1.13
CA LYS A 101 -30.08 -23.12 -0.04
C LYS A 101 -28.58 -23.37 0.15
N GLU A 102 -28.14 -24.64 0.15
CA GLU A 102 -26.72 -24.98 0.23
C GLU A 102 -25.94 -24.43 -0.96
N ASN A 103 -26.43 -24.65 -2.19
CA ASN A 103 -25.77 -24.14 -3.40
C ASN A 103 -25.63 -22.61 -3.38
N LEU A 104 -26.68 -21.90 -2.94
CA LEU A 104 -26.65 -20.45 -2.84
C LEU A 104 -25.63 -19.98 -1.80
N GLN A 105 -25.58 -20.62 -0.63
CA GLN A 105 -24.59 -20.30 0.41
C GLN A 105 -23.16 -20.61 -0.04
N HIS A 106 -22.96 -21.72 -0.75
CA HIS A 106 -21.65 -22.08 -1.31
C HIS A 106 -21.19 -21.05 -2.33
N SER A 107 -22.03 -20.71 -3.32
CA SER A 107 -21.73 -19.68 -4.33
C SER A 107 -21.41 -18.34 -3.69
N GLN A 108 -22.15 -17.96 -2.65
CA GLN A 108 -21.92 -16.74 -1.88
C GLN A 108 -20.57 -16.72 -1.15
N ALA A 109 -20.18 -17.86 -0.55
CA ALA A 109 -18.87 -18.01 0.09
C ALA A 109 -17.72 -17.95 -0.93
N GLU A 110 -17.90 -18.55 -2.12
CA GLU A 110 -16.91 -18.50 -3.20
C GLU A 110 -16.72 -17.07 -3.72
N GLU A 111 -17.81 -16.32 -3.93
CA GLU A 111 -17.73 -14.92 -4.35
C GLU A 111 -17.03 -14.05 -3.29
N GLU A 112 -17.35 -14.23 -2.00
CA GLU A 112 -16.68 -13.52 -0.91
C GLU A 112 -15.17 -13.82 -0.90
N ALA A 113 -14.79 -15.09 -1.02
CA ALA A 113 -13.38 -15.50 -1.11
C ALA A 113 -12.67 -14.86 -2.31
N GLN A 114 -13.36 -14.77 -3.45
CA GLN A 114 -12.84 -14.09 -4.65
C GLN A 114 -12.62 -12.60 -4.41
N VAL A 115 -13.58 -11.91 -3.79
CA VAL A 115 -13.45 -10.48 -3.43
C VAL A 115 -12.24 -10.26 -2.51
N LEU A 116 -12.11 -11.05 -1.44
CA LEU A 116 -10.98 -10.95 -0.50
C LEU A 116 -9.63 -11.21 -1.19
N SER A 117 -9.58 -12.20 -2.09
CA SER A 117 -8.38 -12.48 -2.88
C SER A 117 -7.99 -11.30 -3.77
N GLN A 118 -8.95 -10.70 -4.47
CA GLN A 118 -8.73 -9.51 -5.30
C GLN A 118 -8.27 -8.31 -4.46
N GLN A 119 -8.89 -8.09 -3.29
CA GLN A 119 -8.49 -7.04 -2.35
C GLN A 119 -7.04 -7.23 -1.89
N ARG A 120 -6.63 -8.46 -1.55
CA ARG A 120 -5.24 -8.77 -1.18
C ARG A 120 -4.26 -8.47 -2.31
N VAL A 121 -4.53 -8.95 -3.52
CA VAL A 121 -3.66 -8.72 -4.69
C VAL A 121 -3.54 -7.23 -5.00
N PHE A 122 -4.65 -6.49 -4.90
CA PHE A 122 -4.68 -5.04 -5.07
C PHE A 122 -3.83 -4.34 -4.02
N TYR A 123 -3.99 -4.68 -2.74
CA TYR A 123 -3.20 -4.11 -1.64
C TYR A 123 -1.71 -4.35 -1.85
N ASP A 124 -1.30 -5.60 -2.11
CA ASP A 124 0.10 -5.98 -2.30
C ASP A 124 0.74 -5.26 -3.49
N ARG A 125 0.01 -5.19 -4.62
CA ARG A 125 0.47 -4.48 -5.82
C ARG A 125 0.69 -2.99 -5.53
N ASN A 126 -0.26 -2.35 -4.87
CA ASN A 126 -0.18 -0.92 -4.57
C ASN A 126 0.91 -0.61 -3.54
N CYS A 127 1.06 -1.43 -2.49
CA CYS A 127 2.13 -1.27 -1.50
C CYS A 127 3.52 -1.41 -2.14
N ARG A 128 3.71 -2.43 -3.00
CA ARG A 128 4.96 -2.57 -3.77
C ARG A 128 5.22 -1.37 -4.67
N GLY A 129 4.17 -0.86 -5.34
CA GLY A 129 4.25 0.34 -6.17
C GLY A 129 4.68 1.57 -5.37
N PHE A 130 4.11 1.78 -4.18
CA PHE A 130 4.47 2.86 -3.27
C PHE A 130 5.94 2.75 -2.83
N LYS A 131 6.37 1.57 -2.34
CA LYS A 131 7.76 1.32 -1.94
C LYS A 131 8.76 1.57 -3.07
N ARG A 132 8.41 1.20 -4.31
CA ARG A 132 9.24 1.50 -5.49
C ARG A 132 9.39 3.00 -5.71
N LYS A 133 8.30 3.77 -5.64
CA LYS A 133 8.33 5.24 -5.77
C LYS A 133 9.20 5.87 -4.67
N VAL A 134 9.08 5.37 -3.44
CA VAL A 134 9.90 5.80 -2.30
C VAL A 134 11.39 5.53 -2.56
N MET A 135 11.74 4.32 -2.99
CA MET A 135 13.12 3.95 -3.30
C MET A 135 13.74 4.86 -4.37
N ILE A 136 12.99 5.16 -5.44
CA ILE A 136 13.47 6.04 -6.52
C ILE A 136 13.71 7.47 -6.00
N LYS A 137 12.79 8.01 -5.20
CA LYS A 137 12.95 9.34 -4.59
C LYS A 137 14.16 9.39 -3.68
N ARG A 138 14.36 8.38 -2.84
CA ARG A 138 15.53 8.29 -1.95
C ARG A 138 16.83 8.24 -2.75
N HIS A 139 16.86 7.44 -3.81
CA HIS A 139 18.03 7.37 -4.68
C HIS A 139 18.33 8.71 -5.37
N ALA A 140 17.30 9.43 -5.85
CA ALA A 140 17.48 10.76 -6.42
C ALA A 140 18.07 11.75 -5.41
N LEU A 141 17.61 11.71 -4.16
CA LEU A 141 18.16 12.50 -3.06
C LEU A 141 19.63 12.15 -2.78
N GLU A 142 19.96 10.86 -2.69
CA GLU A 142 21.35 10.41 -2.48
C GLU A 142 22.28 10.91 -3.61
N GLN A 143 21.81 10.93 -4.86
CA GLN A 143 22.58 11.46 -6.00
C GLN A 143 22.79 12.99 -5.91
N GLU A 144 21.79 13.73 -5.45
CA GLU A 144 21.91 15.17 -5.20
C GLU A 144 22.92 15.46 -4.09
N GLN A 145 22.88 14.69 -2.99
CA GLN A 145 23.83 14.79 -1.90
C GLN A 145 25.28 14.52 -2.34
N ILE A 146 25.48 13.51 -3.20
CA ILE A 146 26.81 13.23 -3.76
C ILE A 146 27.31 14.40 -4.61
N ARG A 147 26.44 15.02 -5.42
CA ARG A 147 26.82 16.20 -6.21
C ARG A 147 27.22 17.38 -5.33
N GLU A 148 26.45 17.66 -4.27
CA GLU A 148 26.81 18.73 -3.32
C GLU A 148 28.14 18.46 -2.62
N VAL A 149 28.51 17.20 -2.37
CA VAL A 149 29.84 16.85 -1.84
C VAL A 149 30.91 17.13 -2.88
N LEU A 150 30.71 16.67 -4.13
CA LEU A 150 31.66 16.88 -5.23
C LEU A 150 31.89 18.36 -5.57
N ASP A 151 30.93 19.23 -5.30
CA ASP A 151 31.11 20.68 -5.50
C ASP A 151 32.05 21.32 -4.46
N ILE A 152 32.31 20.67 -3.32
CA ILE A 152 33.22 21.15 -2.27
C ILE A 152 34.65 20.66 -2.47
N VAL A 153 34.84 19.48 -3.09
CA VAL A 153 36.15 18.82 -3.26
C VAL A 153 36.81 19.21 -4.58
#